data_AF-A0A2Z2NVG8-F1
#
_entry.id   AF-A0A2Z2NVG8-F1
#
_cell.length_a   1.000
_cell.length_b   1.000
_cell.length_c   1.000
_cell.angle_alpha   90.00
_cell.angle_beta   90.00
_cell.angle_gamma   90.00
#
_symmetry.space_group_name_H-M   'P 1'
#
loop_
_entity.id
_entity.type
_entity.pdbx_description
1 polymer ?
#
loop_
_entity_poly.entity_id
_entity_poly.type
_entity_poly.pdbx_seq_one_letter_code
_entity_poly.pdbx_strand_id
1 'polypeptide(L)' 'MTVLQATGDIRKVSLWLGHAGLATTQMYLRADPNEKLSIVEAMIPPTLRTGKFRATDELIQLLNGK' A
#
# COMPACT_ATOMS: atom_id res chain seq x y z
N MET A 1 4.66 -15.35 -0.60
CA MET A 1 3.91 -15.67 -1.84
C MET A 1 4.73 -16.69 -2.61
N THR A 2 4.19 -17.89 -2.77
CA THR A 2 4.94 -19.10 -3.14
C THR A 2 5.69 -18.99 -4.46
N VAL A 3 5.16 -18.23 -5.43
CA VAL A 3 5.77 -18.08 -6.76
C VAL A 3 7.01 -17.19 -6.72
N LEU A 4 6.98 -16.04 -6.03
CA LEU A 4 8.16 -15.19 -5.86
C LEU A 4 9.26 -15.91 -5.06
N GLN A 5 8.85 -16.67 -4.03
CA GLN A 5 9.77 -17.48 -3.23
C GLN A 5 10.36 -18.65 -4.04
N ALA A 6 9.63 -19.21 -5.00
CA ALA A 6 10.09 -20.30 -5.86
C ALA A 6 10.97 -19.83 -7.03
N THR A 7 10.73 -18.62 -7.59
CA THR A 7 11.48 -18.13 -8.76
C THR A 7 12.59 -17.15 -8.43
N GLY A 8 12.52 -16.45 -7.29
CA GLY A 8 13.45 -15.38 -6.91
C GLY A 8 13.43 -14.15 -7.86
N ASP A 9 12.55 -14.14 -8.86
CA ASP A 9 12.52 -13.14 -9.92
C ASP A 9 11.09 -12.62 -10.12
N ILE A 10 10.89 -11.36 -9.77
CA ILE A 10 9.63 -10.66 -9.89
C ILE A 10 9.16 -10.51 -11.35
N ARG A 11 10.08 -10.52 -12.32
CA ARG A 11 9.72 -10.46 -13.75
C ARG A 11 8.95 -11.70 -14.17
N LYS A 12 9.33 -12.86 -13.65
CA LYS A 12 8.61 -14.13 -13.89
C LYS A 12 7.24 -14.10 -13.24
N VAL A 13 7.13 -13.58 -12.02
CA VAL A 13 5.82 -13.43 -11.34
C VAL A 13 4.88 -12.52 -12.13
N SER A 14 5.40 -11.39 -12.64
CA SER A 14 4.64 -10.43 -13.44
C SER A 14 4.09 -11.05 -14.73
N LEU A 15 4.96 -11.78 -15.45
CA LEU A 15 4.59 -12.48 -16.68
C LEU A 15 3.54 -13.57 -16.45
N TRP A 16 3.71 -14.38 -15.40
CA TRP A 16 2.80 -15.48 -15.08
C TRP A 16 1.41 -15.02 -14.66
N LEU A 17 1.31 -13.85 -14.04
CA LEU A 17 0.04 -13.23 -13.65
C LEU A 17 -0.60 -12.40 -14.77
N GLY A 18 0.05 -12.28 -15.93
CA GLY A 18 -0.46 -11.49 -17.06
C GLY A 18 -0.47 -9.97 -16.80
N HIS A 19 0.40 -9.48 -15.91
CA HIS A 19 0.49 -8.05 -15.63
C HIS A 19 1.11 -7.27 -16.79
N ALA A 20 0.61 -6.05 -17.04
CA ALA A 20 1.14 -5.16 -18.07
C ALA A 20 2.55 -4.62 -17.76
N GLY A 21 3.04 -4.78 -16.54
CA GLY A 21 4.39 -4.38 -16.15
C GLY A 21 4.70 -4.70 -14.68
N LEU A 22 5.95 -4.43 -14.28
CA LEU A 22 6.43 -4.77 -12.92
C LEU A 22 5.77 -3.94 -11.82
N ALA A 23 5.32 -2.72 -12.12
CA ALA A 23 4.71 -1.81 -11.15
C ALA A 23 3.49 -2.43 -10.46
N THR A 24 2.67 -3.20 -11.18
CA THR A 24 1.50 -3.88 -10.62
C THR A 24 1.86 -5.15 -9.85
N THR A 25 3.10 -5.63 -9.98
CA THR A 25 3.63 -6.81 -9.28
C THR A 25 4.48 -6.43 -8.07
N GLN A 26 4.87 -5.16 -7.91
CA GLN A 26 5.66 -4.69 -6.76
C GLN A 26 4.96 -4.91 -5.41
N MET A 27 3.62 -5.02 -5.39
CA MET A 27 2.88 -5.38 -4.18
C MET A 27 3.33 -6.73 -3.58
N TYR A 28 3.87 -7.64 -4.39
CA TYR A 28 4.36 -8.95 -3.95
C TYR A 28 5.77 -8.92 -3.34
N LEU A 29 6.53 -7.82 -3.49
CA LEU A 29 7.83 -7.62 -2.79
C LEU A 29 7.67 -7.20 -1.34
N ARG A 30 6.44 -6.97 -0.88
CA ARG A 30 6.19 -6.60 0.51
C ARG A 30 6.74 -7.70 1.41
N ALA A 31 7.61 -7.28 2.35
CA ALA A 31 8.25 -8.10 3.38
C ALA A 31 7.30 -9.11 4.03
N ASP A 32 7.87 -10.14 4.66
CA ASP A 32 7.13 -11.20 5.34
C ASP A 32 5.96 -10.58 6.14
N PRO A 33 4.71 -11.04 5.93
CA PRO A 33 3.56 -10.48 6.64
C PRO A 33 3.75 -10.46 8.17
N ASN A 34 4.47 -11.42 8.73
CA ASN A 34 4.79 -11.48 10.16
C ASN A 34 5.82 -10.42 10.56
N GLU A 35 6.83 -10.17 9.72
CA GLU A 35 7.81 -9.09 9.94
C GLU A 35 7.14 -7.72 9.85
N LYS A 36 6.21 -7.55 8.92
CA LYS A 36 5.40 -6.32 8.84
C LYS A 36 4.49 -6.13 10.03
N LEU A 37 3.85 -7.21 10.49
CA LEU A 37 2.96 -7.17 11.63
C LEU A 37 3.75 -6.85 12.92
N SER A 38 4.90 -7.47 13.12
CA SER A 38 5.75 -7.21 14.29
C SER A 38 6.25 -5.76 14.32
N ILE A 39 6.58 -5.17 13.17
CA ILE A 39 6.92 -3.74 13.07
C ILE A 39 5.72 -2.86 13.45
N VAL A 40 4.52 -3.18 12.97
CA VAL A 40 3.30 -2.41 13.29
C VAL A 40 2.93 -2.54 14.77
N GLU A 41 3.05 -3.73 15.35
CA GLU A 41 2.78 -4.01 16.76
C GLU A 41 3.81 -3.36 17.69
N ALA A 42 5.08 -3.31 17.27
CA ALA A 42 6.15 -2.66 18.02
C ALA A 42 6.13 -1.13 17.88
N MET A 43 5.39 -0.58 16.91
CA MET A 43 5.34 0.85 16.65
C MET A 43 4.35 1.51 17.60
N ILE A 44 4.86 2.40 18.47
CA ILE A 44 4.02 3.26 19.31
C ILE A 44 3.34 4.28 18.40
N PRO A 45 2.00 4.33 18.31
CA PRO A 45 1.31 5.32 17.50
C PRO A 45 1.64 6.73 18.02
N PRO A 46 1.90 7.71 17.14
CA PRO A 46 2.07 9.09 17.58
C PRO A 46 0.80 9.56 18.28
N THR A 47 0.97 10.30 19.37
CA THR A 47 -0.15 10.92 20.09
C THR A 47 -0.74 12.03 19.25
N LEU A 48 -1.75 11.69 18.45
CA LEU A 48 -2.49 12.66 17.65
C LEU A 48 -3.65 13.23 18.47
N ARG A 49 -3.79 14.56 18.46
CA ARG A 49 -5.00 15.19 18.99
C ARG A 49 -6.16 14.81 18.08
N THR A 50 -7.26 14.35 18.68
CA THR A 50 -8.50 14.12 17.94
C THR A 50 -9.02 15.45 17.42
N GLY A 51 -9.01 15.61 16.10
CA GLY A 51 -9.57 16.77 15.40
C GLY A 51 -10.84 16.37 14.66
N LYS A 52 -11.79 17.29 14.55
CA LYS A 52 -12.86 17.17 13.56
C LYS A 52 -12.33 17.74 12.25
N PHE A 53 -12.39 16.95 11.18
CA PHE A 53 -12.08 17.46 9.85
C PHE A 53 -13.13 18.50 9.45
N ARG A 54 -12.69 19.71 9.10
CA ARG A 54 -13.52 20.74 8.49
C ARG A 54 -12.94 21.03 7.12
N ALA A 55 -13.66 20.63 6.07
CA ALA A 55 -13.28 20.94 4.71
C ALA A 55 -13.21 22.46 4.50
N THR A 56 -12.24 22.92 3.70
CA THR A 56 -12.17 24.32 3.26
C THR A 56 -13.27 24.60 2.24
N ASP A 57 -13.68 25.86 2.13
CA ASP A 57 -14.72 26.26 1.18
C ASP A 57 -14.30 25.97 -0.27
N GLU A 58 -12.99 26.10 -0.58
CA GLU A 58 -12.42 25.72 -1.88
C GLU A 58 -12.64 24.23 -2.20
N LEU A 59 -12.42 23.34 -1.22
CA LEU A 59 -12.64 21.90 -1.39
C LEU A 59 -14.13 21.61 -1.61
N ILE A 60 -15.01 22.29 -0.86
CA ILE A 60 -16.47 22.13 -1.01
C ILE A 60 -16.92 22.61 -2.39
N GLN A 61 -16.38 23.73 -2.89
CA GLN A 61 -16.69 24.26 -4.22
C GLN A 61 -16.23 23.30 -5.33
N LEU A 62 -14.99 22.80 -5.26
CA LEU A 62 -14.45 21.81 -6.19
C LEU A 62 -15.34 20.57 -6.29
N LEU A 63 -15.82 20.06 -5.14
CA LEU A 63 -16.67 18.88 -5.08
C LEU A 63 -18.12 19.15 -5.54
N ASN A 64 -18.59 20.40 -5.45
CA ASN A 64 -19.94 20.79 -5.88
C ASN A 64 -20.04 21.07 -7.39
N GLY A 65 -18.96 20.94 -8.16
CA GLY A 65 -18.99 20.94 -9.62
C GLY A 65 -19.52 22.24 -10.26
N LYS A 66 -19.37 23.38 -9.59
CA LYS A 66 -19.60 24.71 -10.19
C LYS A 66 -18.29 25.38 -10.54
#